data_AF-G0J0B7-F1
#
_entry.id   AF-G0J0B7-F1
#
_cell.length_a   1.000
_cell.length_b   1.000
_cell.length_c   1.000
_cell.angle_alpha   90.00
_cell.angle_beta   90.00
_cell.angle_gamma   90.00
#
_symmetry.space_group_name_H-M   'P 1'
#
loop_
_entity.id
_entity.type
_entity.pdbx_description
1 polymer ?
#
loop_
_entity_poly.entity_id
_entity_poly.type
_entity_poly.pdbx_seq_one_letter_code
_entity_poly.pdbx_strand_id
1 'polypeptide(L)'
;MEKFYFILIMLLCSVSVFSQTIQNSDSDMVFLDGKPDKKKSNENVINPKYVIIGNGNNVWEDRIITYFFDNGTPDISGDLEEDGVRDAFDIWQAETDIAFLEVCNANNADIVISWRSWNHGDGAPFDGPNGVYAHALIGETTNPLAGDIHFDESEDWTIAETSNDNQPMDLVTFAAHEIGHAIGLDHSNVNTALMAGGHALWIQNGSHRFLTQDDIAGIQNLYGLPNSGELVDGPDALCSSGSYTIQDVPAGISVAWTVSPSHIFTNSSGTGTTANLNLVNPMTVSGTATLTYTLQGTGCANTEITREIQVGPEYPDFDFYQYPTCVSPNQVVTVVANITQVDYDWTVNGGTILSGQGTQSIDINVGSSGYISVHCNVSNGPDACEGPRGTVSLYPMACFGIEDNSVTAYPNPVNDILHLRSETEENIKGEILVMDSQNTLRKSISVDSCEVTIDVSDLQPGIYHVTYSIGDRYQVKKIKIE
;
A
#
# COMPACT_ATOMS: atom_id res chain seq x y z
N MET A 1 47.53 -20.74 9.80
CA MET A 1 46.71 -21.77 9.15
C MET A 1 45.58 -22.08 10.09
N GLU A 2 44.59 -21.18 10.14
CA GLU A 2 43.37 -21.36 10.92
C GLU A 2 42.29 -21.90 9.99
N LYS A 3 41.67 -23.01 10.39
CA LYS A 3 40.53 -23.61 9.72
C LYS A 3 39.27 -22.93 10.27
N PHE A 4 38.61 -22.14 9.45
CA PHE A 4 37.25 -21.66 9.74
C PHE A 4 36.28 -22.83 9.56
N TYR A 5 35.57 -23.19 10.63
CA TYR A 5 34.40 -24.06 10.59
C TYR A 5 33.21 -23.20 10.14
N PHE A 6 32.67 -23.46 8.96
CA PHE A 6 31.36 -22.96 8.53
C PHE A 6 30.28 -23.91 9.07
N ILE A 7 29.27 -23.36 9.73
CA ILE A 7 28.08 -24.08 10.18
C ILE A 7 27.02 -23.90 9.08
N LEU A 8 26.78 -24.96 8.30
CA LEU A 8 25.64 -25.07 7.40
C LEU A 8 24.45 -25.57 8.24
N ILE A 9 23.37 -24.79 8.33
CA ILE A 9 22.13 -25.24 8.97
C ILE A 9 21.42 -26.12 7.95
N MET A 10 21.56 -27.44 8.11
CA MET A 10 20.82 -28.45 7.35
C MET A 10 19.51 -28.76 8.09
N LEU A 11 18.37 -28.64 7.41
CA LEU A 11 17.13 -29.29 7.83
C LEU A 11 17.06 -30.67 7.18
N LEU A 12 17.64 -31.67 7.84
CA LEU A 12 17.45 -33.07 7.47
C LEU A 12 16.39 -33.69 8.38
N CYS A 13 15.38 -34.30 7.76
CA CYS A 13 14.30 -35.01 8.41
C CYS A 13 14.84 -36.25 9.13
N SER A 14 15.22 -36.10 10.41
CA SER A 14 15.35 -37.24 11.31
C SER A 14 14.97 -36.81 12.73
N VAL A 15 14.07 -37.60 13.32
CA VAL A 15 13.47 -37.36 14.63
C VAL A 15 14.56 -37.21 15.70
N SER A 16 14.87 -35.98 16.10
CA SER A 16 15.53 -35.71 17.37
C SER A 16 15.13 -34.34 17.92
N VAL A 17 14.39 -34.39 19.03
CA VAL A 17 13.89 -33.24 19.77
C VAL A 17 15.07 -32.49 20.38
N PHE A 18 15.34 -31.28 19.91
CA PHE A 18 16.04 -30.25 20.68
C PHE A 18 15.29 -28.92 20.53
N SER A 19 14.31 -28.73 21.41
CA SER A 19 13.71 -27.42 21.65
C SER A 19 14.73 -26.53 22.39
N GLN A 20 15.19 -25.46 21.75
CA GLN A 20 15.64 -24.28 22.47
C GLN A 20 14.64 -23.16 22.21
N THR A 21 13.76 -22.96 23.18
CA THR A 21 12.86 -21.82 23.24
C THR A 21 13.68 -20.57 23.57
N ILE A 22 13.81 -19.64 22.60
CA ILE A 22 14.21 -18.26 22.89
C ILE A 22 12.95 -17.41 22.71
N GLN A 23 12.41 -16.91 23.82
CA GLN A 23 11.35 -15.92 23.81
C GLN A 23 11.94 -14.59 23.31
N ASN A 24 11.51 -14.11 22.15
CA ASN A 24 11.63 -12.69 21.84
C ASN A 24 10.39 -11.96 22.36
N SER A 25 10.63 -10.99 23.22
CA SER A 25 9.67 -10.10 23.84
C SER A 25 9.41 -8.86 22.97
N ASP A 26 8.13 -8.53 22.82
CA ASP A 26 7.55 -7.22 22.52
C ASP A 26 7.83 -6.56 21.15
N SER A 27 6.99 -6.88 20.16
CA SER A 27 6.35 -5.89 19.26
C SER A 27 5.28 -6.55 18.37
N ASP A 28 4.09 -6.79 18.91
CA ASP A 28 2.98 -7.38 18.14
C ASP A 28 2.33 -6.34 17.19
N MET A 29 2.38 -6.60 15.87
CA MET A 29 1.46 -6.01 14.91
C MET A 29 0.16 -6.82 14.90
N VAL A 30 -0.98 -6.13 15.01
CA VAL A 30 -2.31 -6.74 15.00
C VAL A 30 -2.95 -6.48 13.64
N PHE A 31 -3.41 -7.55 12.98
CA PHE A 31 -4.14 -7.48 11.72
C PHE A 31 -5.61 -7.82 11.97
N LEU A 32 -6.48 -6.84 11.79
CA LEU A 32 -7.90 -7.03 11.50
C LEU A 32 -8.15 -6.24 10.21
N ASP A 33 -8.93 -6.80 9.28
CA ASP A 33 -9.35 -6.18 7.99
C ASP A 33 -8.28 -5.80 6.94
N GLY A 34 -7.02 -6.18 7.11
CA GLY A 34 -5.98 -5.91 6.11
C GLY A 34 -5.35 -4.51 6.22
N LYS A 35 -5.50 -3.83 7.36
CA LYS A 35 -4.72 -2.64 7.71
C LYS A 35 -3.97 -2.80 9.04
N PRO A 36 -2.76 -2.21 9.19
CA PRO A 36 -2.03 -2.23 10.46
C PRO A 36 -2.70 -1.29 11.47
N ASP A 37 -3.49 -1.83 12.41
CA ASP A 37 -4.16 -1.03 13.44
C ASP A 37 -3.46 -1.15 14.81
N LYS A 38 -3.22 0.00 15.45
CA LYS A 38 -2.70 0.08 16.82
C LYS A 38 -3.86 -0.01 17.82
N LYS A 39 -4.05 -1.21 18.36
CA LYS A 39 -4.82 -1.59 19.56
C LYS A 39 -6.36 -1.55 19.44
N LYS A 40 -6.95 -2.75 19.39
CA LYS A 40 -8.02 -3.15 20.32
C LYS A 40 -7.84 -4.61 20.77
N SER A 41 -7.62 -4.77 22.08
CA SER A 41 -7.59 -6.06 22.77
C SER A 41 -9.00 -6.64 22.91
N ASN A 42 -9.22 -7.86 22.39
CA ASN A 42 -10.15 -8.91 22.86
C ASN A 42 -10.92 -9.69 21.76
N GLU A 43 -10.29 -10.04 20.64
CA GLU A 43 -10.78 -11.12 19.77
C GLU A 43 -9.60 -12.06 19.44
N ASN A 44 -9.88 -13.37 19.26
CA ASN A 44 -8.92 -14.48 19.19
C ASN A 44 -7.62 -14.14 18.44
N VAL A 45 -6.56 -13.77 19.17
CA VAL A 45 -5.24 -13.50 18.62
C VAL A 45 -4.62 -14.85 18.22
N ILE A 46 -4.58 -15.14 16.92
CA ILE A 46 -3.76 -16.23 16.39
C ILE A 46 -2.34 -15.70 16.39
N ASN A 47 -1.54 -16.07 17.39
CA ASN A 47 -0.11 -15.80 17.35
C ASN A 47 0.50 -16.63 16.21
N PRO A 48 1.12 -16.00 15.20
CA PRO A 48 1.78 -16.75 14.14
C PRO A 48 2.88 -17.66 14.70
N LYS A 49 3.03 -18.84 14.10
CA LYS A 49 4.03 -19.86 14.50
C LYS A 49 4.93 -20.27 13.33
N TYR A 50 4.90 -19.52 12.23
CA TYR A 50 5.86 -19.64 11.15
C TYR A 50 7.28 -19.44 11.68
N VAL A 51 8.24 -20.03 10.99
CA VAL A 51 9.66 -19.87 11.28
C VAL A 51 10.29 -19.28 10.02
N ILE A 52 11.17 -18.30 10.19
CA ILE A 52 11.89 -17.67 9.09
C ILE A 52 13.34 -18.10 9.17
N ILE A 53 13.88 -18.51 8.03
CA ILE A 53 15.27 -18.92 7.91
C ILE A 53 16.19 -17.76 8.31
N GLY A 54 17.15 -18.04 9.18
CA GLY A 54 18.19 -17.07 9.53
C GLY A 54 17.68 -15.77 10.17
N ASN A 55 16.47 -15.77 10.75
CA ASN A 55 15.76 -14.57 11.23
C ASN A 55 15.53 -13.49 10.15
N GLY A 56 15.35 -13.90 8.88
CA GLY A 56 15.08 -12.98 7.77
C GLY A 56 16.33 -12.41 7.10
N ASN A 57 17.52 -12.91 7.45
CA ASN A 57 18.77 -12.53 6.79
C ASN A 57 19.08 -13.34 5.52
N ASN A 58 18.25 -14.34 5.20
CA ASN A 58 18.39 -15.22 4.04
C ASN A 58 17.13 -15.11 3.15
N VAL A 59 16.85 -13.90 2.67
CA VAL A 59 15.76 -13.61 1.74
C VAL A 59 16.33 -13.03 0.45
N TRP A 60 15.61 -13.21 -0.65
CA TRP A 60 15.95 -12.56 -1.91
C TRP A 60 15.75 -11.05 -1.76
N GLU A 61 16.75 -10.26 -2.15
CA GLU A 61 16.64 -8.80 -2.16
C GLU A 61 15.79 -8.32 -3.34
N ASP A 62 15.94 -8.99 -4.48
CA ASP A 62 15.20 -8.70 -5.71
C ASP A 62 13.77 -9.25 -5.63
N ARG A 63 12.82 -8.51 -6.20
CA ARG A 63 11.40 -8.90 -6.26
C ARG A 63 11.06 -9.85 -7.41
N ILE A 64 11.94 -9.96 -8.40
CA ILE A 64 11.80 -10.94 -9.49
C ILE A 64 12.85 -12.03 -9.28
N ILE A 65 12.41 -13.18 -8.80
CA ILE A 65 13.26 -14.34 -8.56
C ILE A 65 13.24 -15.20 -9.83
N THR A 66 14.42 -15.47 -10.37
CA THR A 66 14.56 -16.23 -11.61
C THR A 66 14.72 -17.72 -11.33
N TYR A 67 14.16 -18.58 -12.18
CA TYR A 67 14.30 -20.03 -12.05
C TYR A 67 14.54 -20.74 -13.38
N PHE A 68 15.11 -21.95 -13.31
CA PHE A 68 15.41 -22.79 -14.47
C PHE A 68 15.21 -24.28 -14.17
N PHE A 69 14.58 -25.01 -15.09
CA PHE A 69 14.51 -26.47 -15.05
C PHE A 69 15.77 -27.08 -15.69
N ASP A 70 16.59 -27.77 -14.90
CA ASP A 70 17.78 -28.47 -15.41
C ASP A 70 17.41 -29.79 -16.11
N ASN A 71 16.38 -30.46 -15.62
CA ASN A 71 15.80 -31.68 -16.17
C ASN A 71 14.33 -31.81 -15.73
N GLY A 72 13.66 -32.88 -16.18
CA GLY A 72 12.31 -33.27 -15.77
C GLY A 72 12.26 -34.73 -15.33
N THR A 73 11.05 -35.23 -15.07
CA THR A 73 10.78 -36.62 -14.64
C THR A 73 10.03 -37.39 -15.74
N PRO A 74 10.34 -38.67 -16.00
CA PRO A 74 9.63 -39.49 -16.97
C PRO A 74 8.26 -40.00 -16.46
N ASP A 75 7.93 -39.81 -15.18
CA ASP A 75 6.66 -40.24 -14.58
C ASP A 75 5.47 -39.43 -15.13
N ILE A 76 5.73 -38.15 -15.45
CA ILE A 76 4.77 -37.20 -16.00
C ILE A 76 5.11 -36.98 -17.48
N SER A 77 4.09 -36.91 -18.33
CA SER A 77 4.30 -36.86 -19.78
C SER A 77 4.54 -35.45 -20.29
N GLY A 78 5.60 -35.25 -21.06
CA GLY A 78 5.86 -33.97 -21.74
C GLY A 78 6.56 -33.02 -20.79
N ASP A 79 6.07 -31.79 -20.71
CA ASP A 79 6.58 -30.73 -19.82
C ASP A 79 5.54 -30.41 -18.72
N LEU A 80 4.63 -31.35 -18.44
CA LEU A 80 3.51 -31.16 -17.51
C LEU A 80 3.97 -31.08 -16.05
N GLU A 81 5.13 -31.65 -15.72
CA GLU A 81 5.80 -31.48 -14.43
C GLU A 81 6.28 -30.04 -14.25
N GLU A 82 6.77 -29.40 -15.32
CA GLU A 82 7.16 -27.99 -15.29
C GLU A 82 5.92 -27.11 -15.06
N ASP A 83 4.81 -27.40 -15.73
CA ASP A 83 3.52 -26.72 -15.51
C ASP A 83 3.05 -26.89 -14.06
N GLY A 84 3.20 -28.07 -13.46
CA GLY A 84 2.87 -28.30 -12.05
C GLY A 84 3.73 -27.50 -11.07
N VAL A 85 5.00 -27.25 -11.41
CA VAL A 85 5.90 -26.40 -10.63
C VAL A 85 5.57 -24.91 -10.85
N ARG A 86 5.19 -24.50 -12.07
CA ARG A 86 4.67 -23.15 -12.36
C ARG A 86 3.41 -22.85 -11.54
N ASP A 87 2.47 -23.79 -11.47
CA ASP A 87 1.28 -23.70 -10.60
C ASP A 87 1.68 -23.52 -9.12
N ALA A 88 2.76 -24.16 -8.68
CA ALA A 88 3.25 -24.03 -7.30
C ALA A 88 3.89 -22.65 -7.01
N PHE A 89 4.55 -22.03 -7.99
CA PHE A 89 5.01 -20.65 -7.89
C PHE A 89 3.83 -19.67 -7.78
N ASP A 90 2.78 -19.89 -8.57
CA ASP A 90 1.57 -19.04 -8.55
C ASP A 90 0.89 -19.02 -7.17
N ILE A 91 0.94 -20.12 -6.41
CA ILE A 91 0.41 -20.19 -5.03
C ILE A 91 1.07 -19.14 -4.12
N TRP A 92 2.38 -18.94 -4.23
CA TRP A 92 3.12 -17.96 -3.42
C TRP A 92 3.01 -16.55 -3.98
N GLN A 93 3.09 -16.40 -5.31
CA GLN A 93 2.97 -15.11 -6.00
C GLN A 93 1.60 -14.45 -5.74
N ALA A 94 0.54 -15.23 -5.55
CA ALA A 94 -0.79 -14.70 -5.20
C ALA A 94 -0.85 -13.99 -3.83
N GLU A 95 0.04 -14.34 -2.91
CA GLU A 95 0.01 -13.87 -1.50
C GLU A 95 1.17 -12.95 -1.14
N THR A 96 1.98 -12.53 -2.12
CA THR A 96 3.19 -11.72 -1.94
C THR A 96 3.38 -10.67 -3.04
N ASP A 97 4.34 -9.76 -2.83
CA ASP A 97 4.78 -8.79 -3.86
C ASP A 97 6.12 -9.20 -4.48
N ILE A 98 6.26 -10.50 -4.81
CA ILE A 98 7.37 -11.04 -5.60
C ILE A 98 6.82 -11.78 -6.82
N ALA A 99 7.65 -11.99 -7.83
CA ALA A 99 7.30 -12.76 -9.02
C ALA A 99 8.40 -13.75 -9.42
N PHE A 100 7.99 -14.82 -10.10
CA PHE A 100 8.91 -15.84 -10.58
C PHE A 100 9.07 -15.80 -12.10
N LEU A 101 10.32 -15.71 -12.55
CA LEU A 101 10.65 -15.62 -13.97
C LEU A 101 11.46 -16.83 -14.44
N GLU A 102 10.89 -17.61 -15.36
CA GLU A 102 11.63 -18.67 -16.01
C GLU A 102 12.70 -18.10 -16.96
N VAL A 103 13.94 -18.57 -16.80
CA VAL A 103 15.06 -18.22 -17.67
C VAL A 103 15.57 -19.46 -18.39
N CYS A 104 16.20 -19.28 -19.55
CA CYS A 104 16.62 -20.40 -20.40
C CYS A 104 18.04 -20.92 -20.12
N ASN A 105 18.65 -20.48 -19.02
CA ASN A 105 20.04 -20.82 -18.69
C ASN A 105 20.21 -20.79 -17.18
N ALA A 106 20.68 -21.90 -16.61
CA ALA A 106 21.00 -22.01 -15.19
C ALA A 106 21.92 -20.89 -14.66
N ASN A 107 22.82 -20.33 -15.47
CA ASN A 107 23.71 -19.25 -15.03
C ASN A 107 22.99 -17.90 -14.81
N ASN A 108 21.75 -17.78 -15.27
CA ASN A 108 20.91 -16.61 -15.09
C ASN A 108 19.76 -16.87 -14.12
N ALA A 109 19.73 -18.04 -13.46
CA ALA A 109 18.68 -18.45 -12.54
C ALA A 109 19.16 -18.27 -11.09
N ASP A 110 18.25 -17.83 -10.23
CA ASP A 110 18.42 -17.82 -8.77
C ASP A 110 18.09 -19.19 -8.18
N ILE A 111 17.09 -19.88 -8.77
CA ILE A 111 16.64 -21.21 -8.35
C ILE A 111 16.82 -22.19 -9.52
N VAL A 112 17.67 -23.20 -9.36
CA VAL A 112 17.73 -24.33 -10.29
C VAL A 112 16.90 -25.48 -9.75
N ILE A 113 16.00 -25.99 -10.60
CA ILE A 113 15.06 -27.06 -10.27
C ILE A 113 15.50 -28.33 -10.97
N SER A 114 15.63 -29.43 -10.23
CA SER A 114 16.03 -30.71 -10.82
C SER A 114 15.50 -31.96 -10.10
N TRP A 115 15.35 -33.03 -10.85
CA TRP A 115 15.06 -34.38 -10.37
C TRP A 115 16.36 -35.17 -10.24
N ARG A 116 16.66 -35.64 -9.03
CA ARG A 116 17.91 -36.33 -8.67
C ARG A 116 17.61 -37.59 -7.89
N SER A 117 18.55 -38.53 -7.81
CA SER A 117 18.41 -39.73 -6.96
C SER A 117 19.66 -39.91 -6.11
N TRP A 118 19.48 -40.48 -4.92
CA TRP A 118 20.56 -40.83 -4.01
C TRP A 118 21.52 -39.66 -3.75
N ASN A 119 22.82 -39.92 -3.69
CA ASN A 119 23.83 -38.87 -3.60
C ASN A 119 24.04 -38.17 -4.95
N HIS A 120 23.72 -36.87 -4.99
CA HIS A 120 23.78 -36.02 -6.18
C HIS A 120 24.71 -34.80 -6.01
N GLY A 121 25.55 -34.78 -4.96
CA GLY A 121 26.73 -33.90 -4.90
C GLY A 121 26.55 -32.58 -4.14
N ASP A 122 25.38 -32.33 -3.56
CA ASP A 122 25.07 -31.16 -2.71
C ASP A 122 25.27 -31.42 -1.20
N GLY A 123 25.53 -32.67 -0.82
CA GLY A 123 25.72 -33.08 0.58
C GLY A 123 24.43 -33.48 1.30
N ALA A 124 23.29 -33.46 0.63
CA ALA A 124 21.99 -33.91 1.12
C ALA A 124 21.48 -35.07 0.24
N PRO A 125 22.04 -36.29 0.38
CA PRO A 125 21.64 -37.41 -0.46
C PRO A 125 20.20 -37.85 -0.18
N PHE A 126 19.44 -38.15 -1.22
CA PHE A 126 18.16 -38.85 -1.10
C PHE A 126 18.33 -40.32 -0.69
N ASP A 127 17.24 -40.95 -0.24
CA ASP A 127 17.22 -42.28 0.37
C ASP A 127 16.39 -43.32 -0.39
N GLY A 128 15.85 -42.97 -1.55
CA GLY A 128 15.02 -43.86 -2.36
C GLY A 128 13.55 -43.78 -1.98
N PRO A 129 12.70 -44.71 -2.44
CA PRO A 129 11.25 -44.54 -2.31
C PRO A 129 10.76 -44.47 -0.85
N ASN A 130 9.82 -43.55 -0.59
CA ASN A 130 9.11 -43.32 0.66
C ASN A 130 9.96 -42.79 1.83
N GLY A 131 10.84 -41.83 1.56
CA GLY A 131 11.74 -41.23 2.55
C GLY A 131 11.78 -39.70 2.47
N VAL A 132 12.87 -39.17 1.93
CA VAL A 132 13.04 -37.76 1.60
C VAL A 132 12.54 -37.52 0.18
N TYR A 133 11.40 -36.86 0.07
CA TYR A 133 10.71 -36.65 -1.22
C TYR A 133 11.34 -35.53 -2.05
N ALA A 134 11.77 -34.47 -1.39
CA ALA A 134 12.37 -33.29 -2.02
C ALA A 134 13.14 -32.50 -0.95
N HIS A 135 13.97 -31.55 -1.39
CA HIS A 135 14.52 -30.52 -0.53
C HIS A 135 14.84 -29.25 -1.33
N ALA A 136 14.78 -28.11 -0.65
CA ALA A 136 15.41 -26.87 -1.10
C ALA A 136 16.74 -26.62 -0.36
N LEU A 137 17.74 -26.13 -1.09
CA LEU A 137 19.04 -25.78 -0.54
C LEU A 137 18.99 -24.35 0.02
N ILE A 138 18.88 -24.25 1.33
CA ILE A 138 18.79 -22.97 2.03
C ILE A 138 20.21 -22.42 2.25
N GLY A 139 20.53 -21.24 1.71
CA GLY A 139 21.85 -20.62 1.90
C GLY A 139 21.83 -19.09 1.86
N GLU A 140 22.86 -18.48 2.45
CA GLU A 140 23.19 -17.06 2.23
C GLU A 140 23.37 -16.81 0.73
N THR A 141 23.08 -15.59 0.25
CA THR A 141 23.25 -15.11 -1.15
C THR A 141 24.65 -15.30 -1.76
N THR A 142 25.59 -15.88 -1.00
CA THR A 142 26.97 -16.21 -1.40
C THR A 142 27.18 -17.69 -1.75
N ASN A 143 26.22 -18.58 -1.48
CA ASN A 143 26.27 -19.97 -1.93
C ASN A 143 25.61 -20.08 -3.31
N PRO A 144 26.33 -20.56 -4.35
CA PRO A 144 25.79 -20.68 -5.71
C PRO A 144 24.68 -21.73 -5.86
N LEU A 145 24.40 -22.53 -4.83
CA LEU A 145 23.29 -23.48 -4.79
C LEU A 145 22.15 -23.01 -3.88
N ALA A 146 22.24 -21.80 -3.30
CA ALA A 146 21.18 -21.29 -2.44
C ALA A 146 19.91 -21.04 -3.27
N GLY A 147 18.79 -21.61 -2.84
CA GLY A 147 17.50 -21.54 -3.53
C GLY A 147 17.18 -22.79 -4.35
N ASP A 148 18.17 -23.58 -4.77
CA ASP A 148 17.97 -24.74 -5.63
C ASP A 148 17.00 -25.77 -5.02
N ILE A 149 16.12 -26.32 -5.85
CA ILE A 149 15.10 -27.29 -5.44
C ILE A 149 15.40 -28.62 -6.12
N HIS A 150 15.52 -29.67 -5.31
CA HIS A 150 15.72 -31.03 -5.78
C HIS A 150 14.52 -31.91 -5.42
N PHE A 151 13.98 -32.64 -6.39
CA PHE A 151 12.98 -33.68 -6.18
C PHE A 151 13.65 -35.07 -6.26
N ASP A 152 13.28 -36.00 -5.38
CA ASP A 152 13.76 -37.39 -5.46
C ASP A 152 13.07 -38.12 -6.61
N GLU A 153 13.82 -38.38 -7.67
CA GLU A 153 13.42 -39.15 -8.84
C GLU A 153 13.20 -40.64 -8.53
N SER A 154 13.44 -41.07 -7.28
CA SER A 154 13.08 -42.40 -6.81
C SER A 154 11.60 -42.52 -6.41
N GLU A 155 10.91 -41.39 -6.24
CA GLU A 155 9.48 -41.33 -5.95
C GLU A 155 8.66 -41.38 -7.24
N ASP A 156 7.42 -41.87 -7.16
CA ASP A 156 6.47 -41.90 -8.30
C ASP A 156 5.69 -40.58 -8.31
N TRP A 157 5.96 -39.70 -9.27
CA TRP A 157 5.38 -38.35 -9.30
C TRP A 157 4.09 -38.24 -10.12
N THR A 158 3.17 -37.39 -9.67
CA THR A 158 1.96 -37.04 -10.42
C THR A 158 1.58 -35.57 -10.25
N ILE A 159 0.94 -35.01 -11.28
CA ILE A 159 0.24 -33.72 -11.20
C ILE A 159 -1.27 -33.86 -10.92
N ALA A 160 -1.78 -35.10 -10.84
CA ALA A 160 -3.16 -35.34 -10.44
C ALA A 160 -3.32 -35.17 -8.93
N GLU A 161 -4.46 -34.63 -8.47
CA GLU A 161 -4.73 -34.57 -7.04
C GLU A 161 -4.83 -35.98 -6.44
N THR A 162 -4.29 -36.11 -5.24
CA THR A 162 -4.25 -37.35 -4.47
C THR A 162 -5.10 -37.20 -3.22
N SER A 163 -5.49 -38.32 -2.62
CA SER A 163 -6.40 -38.37 -1.47
C SER A 163 -5.84 -39.19 -0.30
N ASN A 164 -4.73 -39.91 -0.51
CA ASN A 164 -4.07 -40.74 0.48
C ASN A 164 -2.68 -41.20 -0.02
N ASP A 165 -1.97 -41.89 0.86
CA ASP A 165 -0.57 -42.33 0.74
C ASP A 165 -0.35 -43.55 -0.17
N ASN A 166 -1.40 -44.13 -0.75
CA ASN A 166 -1.29 -45.25 -1.70
C ASN A 166 -1.30 -44.79 -3.17
N GLN A 167 -1.32 -43.47 -3.40
CA GLN A 167 -1.26 -42.85 -4.71
C GLN A 167 0.15 -42.30 -4.97
N PRO A 168 0.52 -42.03 -6.24
CA PRO A 168 1.76 -41.32 -6.57
C PRO A 168 1.83 -39.97 -5.84
N MET A 169 3.04 -39.45 -5.64
CA MET A 169 3.29 -38.20 -4.91
C MET A 169 2.82 -36.99 -5.73
N ASP A 170 2.06 -36.12 -5.09
CA ASP A 170 1.57 -34.89 -5.71
C ASP A 170 2.67 -33.84 -5.83
N LEU A 171 3.26 -33.74 -7.02
CA LEU A 171 4.37 -32.83 -7.32
C LEU A 171 4.06 -31.38 -6.95
N VAL A 172 2.84 -30.90 -7.18
CA VAL A 172 2.48 -29.48 -6.92
C VAL A 172 2.51 -29.19 -5.42
N THR A 173 2.09 -30.13 -4.59
CA THR A 173 2.13 -29.99 -3.12
C THR A 173 3.57 -29.91 -2.61
N PHE A 174 4.44 -30.81 -3.08
CA PHE A 174 5.84 -30.80 -2.66
C PHE A 174 6.61 -29.62 -3.24
N ALA A 175 6.39 -29.26 -4.50
CA ALA A 175 6.98 -28.09 -5.11
C ALA A 175 6.60 -26.82 -4.34
N ALA A 176 5.33 -26.64 -3.97
CA ALA A 176 4.91 -25.48 -3.20
C ALA A 176 5.58 -25.42 -1.82
N HIS A 177 5.79 -26.56 -1.16
CA HIS A 177 6.54 -26.63 0.10
C HIS A 177 8.00 -26.21 -0.09
N GLU A 178 8.71 -26.81 -1.05
CA GLU A 178 10.12 -26.51 -1.29
C GLU A 178 10.34 -25.08 -1.78
N ILE A 179 9.42 -24.52 -2.57
CA ILE A 179 9.45 -23.11 -2.96
C ILE A 179 9.38 -22.22 -1.71
N GLY A 180 8.54 -22.56 -0.73
CA GLY A 180 8.48 -21.84 0.55
C GLY A 180 9.84 -21.79 1.26
N HIS A 181 10.60 -22.88 1.23
CA HIS A 181 11.99 -22.90 1.70
C HIS A 181 12.92 -22.04 0.83
N ALA A 182 12.85 -22.17 -0.49
CA ALA A 182 13.67 -21.41 -1.43
C ALA A 182 13.48 -19.88 -1.29
N ILE A 183 12.32 -19.44 -0.83
CA ILE A 183 12.00 -18.01 -0.59
C ILE A 183 12.10 -17.59 0.89
N GLY A 184 12.64 -18.43 1.79
CA GLY A 184 13.05 -17.97 3.13
C GLY A 184 12.19 -18.45 4.30
N LEU A 185 11.17 -19.28 4.08
CA LEU A 185 10.40 -19.90 5.16
C LEU A 185 11.07 -21.17 5.66
N ASP A 186 11.02 -21.39 6.96
CA ASP A 186 11.37 -22.66 7.59
C ASP A 186 10.08 -23.36 8.04
N HIS A 187 10.19 -24.59 8.53
CA HIS A 187 9.05 -25.40 8.88
C HIS A 187 8.16 -24.72 9.93
N SER A 188 6.87 -24.62 9.61
CA SER A 188 5.83 -24.16 10.53
C SER A 188 5.60 -25.17 11.66
N ASN A 189 5.29 -24.65 12.85
CA ASN A 189 4.80 -25.46 13.97
C ASN A 189 3.27 -25.68 13.93
N VAL A 190 2.59 -25.26 12.86
CA VAL A 190 1.18 -25.51 12.58
C VAL A 190 1.08 -26.73 11.66
N ASN A 191 0.63 -27.86 12.21
CA ASN A 191 0.55 -29.13 11.47
C ASN A 191 -0.34 -29.13 10.21
N THR A 192 -1.22 -28.13 10.07
CA THR A 192 -2.08 -27.96 8.90
C THR A 192 -1.52 -26.97 7.89
N ALA A 193 -0.39 -26.32 8.16
CA ALA A 193 0.28 -25.41 7.25
C ALA A 193 0.95 -26.18 6.11
N LEU A 194 1.08 -25.53 4.96
CA LEU A 194 1.85 -26.11 3.85
C LEU A 194 3.29 -26.35 4.29
N MET A 195 3.88 -25.40 5.03
CA MET A 195 5.25 -25.48 5.53
C MET A 195 5.43 -26.39 6.76
N ALA A 196 4.49 -27.26 7.13
CA ALA A 196 4.64 -28.10 8.33
C ALA A 196 5.69 -29.22 8.11
N GLY A 197 6.81 -29.27 8.86
CA GLY A 197 7.93 -30.20 8.60
C GLY A 197 7.71 -31.71 8.74
N GLY A 198 6.45 -32.16 8.84
CA GLY A 198 6.08 -33.56 8.76
C GLY A 198 5.16 -33.82 7.56
N HIS A 199 5.76 -34.09 6.40
CA HIS A 199 5.06 -34.51 5.17
C HIS A 199 4.01 -35.63 5.42
N ALA A 200 4.25 -36.44 6.46
CA ALA A 200 3.39 -37.53 6.91
C ALA A 200 1.91 -37.15 7.12
N LEU A 201 1.58 -35.89 7.43
CA LEU A 201 0.18 -35.48 7.59
C LEU A 201 -0.51 -35.15 6.27
N TRP A 202 0.21 -34.65 5.27
CA TRP A 202 -0.38 -34.32 3.97
C TRP A 202 -0.46 -35.58 3.12
N ILE A 203 0.60 -36.38 3.07
CA ILE A 203 0.61 -37.65 2.31
C ILE A 203 -0.55 -38.58 2.74
N GLN A 204 -0.87 -38.62 4.04
CA GLN A 204 -2.01 -39.42 4.53
C GLN A 204 -3.39 -38.85 4.15
N ASN A 205 -3.49 -37.54 3.92
CA ASN A 205 -4.75 -36.84 3.65
C ASN A 205 -4.90 -36.38 2.19
N GLY A 206 -3.87 -36.59 1.35
CA GLY A 206 -3.84 -36.20 -0.05
C GLY A 206 -3.18 -34.84 -0.33
N SER A 207 -3.53 -34.29 -1.49
CA SER A 207 -3.02 -33.02 -1.99
C SER A 207 -3.28 -31.83 -1.04
N HIS A 208 -2.29 -30.95 -0.92
CA HIS A 208 -2.31 -29.75 -0.09
C HIS A 208 -1.76 -28.55 -0.88
N ARG A 209 -2.50 -28.14 -1.92
CA ARG A 209 -2.09 -27.08 -2.85
C ARG A 209 -2.66 -25.70 -2.47
N PHE A 210 -2.60 -25.34 -1.19
CA PHE A 210 -3.11 -24.07 -0.69
C PHE A 210 -2.31 -23.60 0.53
N LEU A 211 -2.24 -22.29 0.73
CA LEU A 211 -1.58 -21.69 1.88
C LEU A 211 -2.56 -21.54 3.05
N THR A 212 -2.08 -21.81 4.26
CA THR A 212 -2.81 -21.43 5.47
C THR A 212 -2.44 -20.01 5.91
N GLN A 213 -3.20 -19.45 6.84
CA GLN A 213 -2.90 -18.13 7.39
C GLN A 213 -1.49 -18.04 8.02
N ASP A 214 -0.93 -19.17 8.50
CA ASP A 214 0.42 -19.19 9.06
C ASP A 214 1.49 -19.05 7.97
N ASP A 215 1.29 -19.76 6.84
CA ASP A 215 2.15 -19.64 5.65
C ASP A 215 2.09 -18.22 5.07
N ILE A 216 0.87 -17.68 4.92
CA ILE A 216 0.62 -16.31 4.41
C ILE A 216 1.27 -15.26 5.32
N ALA A 217 1.08 -15.36 6.63
CA ALA A 217 1.66 -14.41 7.57
C ALA A 217 3.20 -14.47 7.58
N GLY A 218 3.78 -15.68 7.39
CA GLY A 218 5.23 -15.85 7.30
C GLY A 218 5.79 -15.19 6.06
N ILE A 219 5.19 -15.45 4.91
CA ILE A 219 5.71 -14.94 3.64
C ILE A 219 5.51 -13.42 3.49
N GLN A 220 4.37 -12.89 3.94
CA GLN A 220 4.10 -11.45 3.93
C GLN A 220 4.99 -10.69 4.92
N ASN A 221 5.49 -11.34 5.98
CA ASN A 221 6.50 -10.75 6.85
C ASN A 221 7.87 -10.61 6.16
N LEU A 222 8.16 -11.41 5.13
CA LEU A 222 9.39 -11.32 4.36
C LEU A 222 9.27 -10.37 3.16
N TYR A 223 8.18 -10.48 2.40
CA TYR A 223 8.04 -9.81 1.11
C TYR A 223 6.89 -8.80 1.03
N GLY A 224 6.16 -8.57 2.12
CA GLY A 224 5.02 -7.65 2.12
C GLY A 224 3.74 -8.25 1.53
N LEU A 225 2.69 -7.43 1.53
CA LEU A 225 1.37 -7.79 0.99
C LEU A 225 1.38 -7.78 -0.54
N PRO A 226 0.53 -8.58 -1.21
CA PRO A 226 0.33 -8.46 -2.66
C PRO A 226 -0.01 -7.02 -3.06
N ASN A 227 0.53 -6.55 -4.18
CA ASN A 227 0.31 -5.20 -4.70
C ASN A 227 0.72 -4.08 -3.72
N SER A 228 1.68 -4.31 -2.83
CA SER A 228 2.20 -3.27 -1.93
C SER A 228 2.93 -2.13 -2.64
N GLY A 229 3.21 -2.30 -3.94
CA GLY A 229 3.87 -1.31 -4.78
C GLY A 229 5.38 -1.48 -4.84
N GLU A 230 5.92 -2.58 -4.29
CA GLU A 230 7.35 -2.88 -4.28
C GLU A 230 7.79 -3.58 -5.58
N LEU A 231 6.99 -4.53 -6.10
CA LEU A 231 7.28 -5.19 -7.39
C LEU A 231 6.96 -4.30 -8.59
N VAL A 232 5.81 -3.62 -8.55
CA VAL A 232 5.42 -2.61 -9.54
C VAL A 232 5.19 -1.32 -8.79
N ASP A 233 6.12 -0.38 -8.87
CA ASP A 233 6.00 0.96 -8.29
C ASP A 233 4.98 1.80 -9.07
N GLY A 234 4.29 2.70 -8.37
CA GLY A 234 3.24 3.56 -8.92
C GLY A 234 2.11 3.80 -7.93
N PRO A 235 1.21 4.75 -8.21
CA PRO A 235 0.11 5.08 -7.32
C PRO A 235 -0.95 3.97 -7.28
N ASP A 236 -1.58 3.73 -6.13
CA ASP A 236 -2.68 2.76 -6.00
C ASP A 236 -3.93 3.20 -6.78
N ALA A 237 -4.05 4.51 -7.02
CA ALA A 237 -5.15 5.14 -7.71
C ALA A 237 -4.66 6.06 -8.84
N LEU A 238 -5.28 5.92 -10.02
CA LEU A 238 -4.99 6.73 -11.19
C LEU A 238 -6.10 7.75 -11.44
N CYS A 239 -5.82 9.02 -11.16
CA CYS A 239 -6.85 10.08 -11.27
C CYS A 239 -6.87 10.79 -12.62
N SER A 240 -5.74 10.84 -13.31
CA SER A 240 -5.62 11.48 -14.62
C SER A 240 -4.51 10.82 -15.46
N SER A 241 -3.29 10.84 -14.93
CA SER A 241 -2.11 10.21 -15.49
C SER A 241 -1.18 9.72 -14.38
N GLY A 242 -0.36 8.74 -14.70
CA GLY A 242 0.53 8.11 -13.72
C GLY A 242 1.53 7.20 -14.42
N SER A 243 2.66 6.99 -13.76
CA SER A 243 3.70 6.10 -14.22
C SER A 243 3.76 4.91 -13.28
N TYR A 244 3.76 3.73 -13.87
CA TYR A 244 3.95 2.47 -13.18
C TYR A 244 5.26 1.89 -13.66
N THR A 245 6.12 1.41 -12.77
CA THR A 245 7.42 0.84 -13.14
C THR A 245 7.62 -0.49 -12.46
N ILE A 246 7.78 -1.56 -13.26
CA ILE A 246 8.19 -2.85 -12.72
C ILE A 246 9.66 -2.79 -12.28
N GLN A 247 9.92 -3.24 -11.06
CA GLN A 247 11.24 -3.26 -10.43
C GLN A 247 11.97 -4.57 -10.71
N ASP A 248 13.29 -4.56 -10.47
CA ASP A 248 14.17 -5.73 -10.46
C ASP A 248 14.13 -6.64 -11.69
N VAL A 249 13.78 -6.09 -12.86
CA VAL A 249 13.81 -6.85 -14.12
C VAL A 249 15.25 -7.22 -14.48
N PRO A 250 15.57 -8.52 -14.60
CA PRO A 250 16.92 -8.96 -14.90
C PRO A 250 17.43 -8.45 -16.27
N ALA A 251 18.75 -8.26 -16.36
CA ALA A 251 19.38 -7.76 -17.58
C ALA A 251 19.13 -8.70 -18.77
N GLY A 252 18.68 -8.14 -19.90
CA GLY A 252 18.42 -8.88 -21.13
C GLY A 252 17.00 -9.43 -21.27
N ILE A 253 16.16 -9.28 -20.26
CA ILE A 253 14.73 -9.60 -20.34
C ILE A 253 13.99 -8.50 -21.12
N SER A 254 13.19 -8.92 -22.09
CA SER A 254 12.33 -8.01 -22.84
C SER A 254 11.01 -7.81 -22.10
N VAL A 255 10.59 -6.55 -21.96
CA VAL A 255 9.36 -6.20 -21.24
C VAL A 255 8.37 -5.55 -22.21
N ALA A 256 7.16 -6.09 -22.23
CA ALA A 256 5.99 -5.44 -22.81
C ALA A 256 4.97 -5.19 -21.71
N TRP A 257 4.06 -4.24 -21.92
CA TRP A 257 2.94 -4.04 -21.00
C TRP A 257 1.65 -3.75 -21.76
N THR A 258 0.54 -4.10 -21.14
CA THR A 258 -0.81 -3.78 -21.60
C THR A 258 -1.68 -3.35 -20.41
N VAL A 259 -2.69 -2.53 -20.64
CA VAL A 259 -3.66 -2.18 -19.61
C VAL A 259 -5.09 -2.39 -20.11
N SER A 260 -5.91 -3.02 -19.26
CA SER A 260 -7.31 -3.35 -19.52
C SER A 260 -8.21 -2.72 -18.45
N PRO A 261 -9.41 -2.22 -18.78
CA PRO A 261 -9.99 -2.19 -20.12
C PRO A 261 -9.38 -1.08 -20.99
N SER A 262 -8.89 -1.41 -22.18
CA SER A 262 -8.08 -0.51 -23.01
C SER A 262 -8.76 0.79 -23.45
N HIS A 263 -10.10 0.81 -23.53
CA HIS A 263 -10.87 1.95 -24.03
C HIS A 263 -10.90 3.15 -23.08
N ILE A 264 -10.50 3.00 -21.81
CA ILE A 264 -10.44 4.10 -20.85
C ILE A 264 -9.10 4.83 -20.86
N PHE A 265 -8.10 4.32 -21.59
CA PHE A 265 -6.75 4.87 -21.69
C PHE A 265 -6.46 5.40 -23.10
N THR A 266 -5.72 6.51 -23.19
CA THR A 266 -5.24 7.03 -24.48
C THR A 266 -4.16 6.13 -25.10
N ASN A 267 -3.51 5.33 -24.27
CA ASN A 267 -2.53 4.32 -24.62
C ASN A 267 -2.77 3.08 -23.76
N SER A 268 -2.89 1.91 -24.39
CA SER A 268 -3.24 0.67 -23.70
C SER A 268 -2.18 -0.43 -23.82
N SER A 269 -1.05 -0.14 -24.47
CA SER A 269 0.09 -1.04 -24.54
C SER A 269 1.39 -0.29 -24.84
N GLY A 270 2.51 -0.95 -24.54
CA GLY A 270 3.84 -0.45 -24.83
C GLY A 270 4.93 -1.46 -24.51
N THR A 271 6.17 -0.98 -24.52
CA THR A 271 7.38 -1.76 -24.23
C THR A 271 8.25 -1.02 -23.24
N GLY A 272 9.14 -1.75 -22.56
CA GLY A 272 9.98 -1.24 -21.48
C GLY A 272 9.36 -1.42 -20.10
N THR A 273 10.13 -1.11 -19.07
CA THR A 273 9.79 -1.34 -17.65
C THR A 273 8.80 -0.32 -17.08
N THR A 274 8.60 0.82 -17.75
CA THR A 274 7.66 1.86 -17.29
C THR A 274 6.46 1.98 -18.21
N ALA A 275 5.27 1.77 -17.65
CA ALA A 275 3.98 2.08 -18.27
C ALA A 275 3.51 3.48 -17.86
N ASN A 276 3.49 4.42 -18.80
CA ASN A 276 2.94 5.76 -18.59
C ASN A 276 1.48 5.76 -19.03
N LEU A 277 0.54 5.74 -18.09
CA LEU A 277 -0.88 5.62 -18.36
C LEU A 277 -1.56 6.99 -18.31
N ASN A 278 -2.45 7.27 -19.26
CA ASN A 278 -3.25 8.48 -19.29
C ASN A 278 -4.71 8.13 -19.60
N LEU A 279 -5.63 8.62 -18.79
CA LEU A 279 -7.07 8.40 -19.00
C LEU A 279 -7.59 9.23 -20.19
N VAL A 280 -8.51 8.67 -20.97
CA VAL A 280 -9.15 9.38 -22.10
C VAL A 280 -10.04 10.53 -21.62
N ASN A 281 -10.75 10.33 -20.52
CA ASN A 281 -11.55 11.36 -19.87
C ASN A 281 -11.51 11.20 -18.33
N PRO A 282 -10.51 11.81 -17.67
CA PRO A 282 -10.32 11.72 -16.22
C PRO A 282 -11.58 12.02 -15.40
N MET A 283 -12.45 12.91 -15.88
CA MET A 283 -13.64 13.35 -15.14
C MET A 283 -14.81 12.35 -15.13
N THR A 284 -14.80 11.34 -16.01
CA THR A 284 -15.96 10.44 -16.19
C THR A 284 -15.62 8.96 -16.15
N VAL A 285 -14.34 8.60 -16.14
CA VAL A 285 -13.89 7.22 -16.05
C VAL A 285 -13.73 6.86 -14.58
N SER A 286 -14.37 5.78 -14.14
CA SER A 286 -14.08 5.14 -12.86
C SER A 286 -14.19 3.61 -12.95
N GLY A 287 -13.62 2.93 -11.96
CA GLY A 287 -13.63 1.48 -11.82
C GLY A 287 -12.22 0.92 -11.65
N THR A 288 -12.05 -0.36 -11.98
CA THR A 288 -10.77 -1.05 -11.84
C THR A 288 -10.12 -1.26 -13.20
N ALA A 289 -8.81 -1.07 -13.28
CA ALA A 289 -7.98 -1.46 -14.40
C ALA A 289 -6.93 -2.49 -13.97
N THR A 290 -6.53 -3.36 -14.89
CA THR A 290 -5.43 -4.31 -14.69
C THR A 290 -4.31 -3.94 -15.64
N LEU A 291 -3.15 -3.60 -15.08
CA LEU A 291 -1.90 -3.43 -15.81
C LEU A 291 -1.17 -4.77 -15.81
N THR A 292 -0.85 -5.30 -16.98
CA THR A 292 -0.12 -6.55 -17.16
C THR A 292 1.22 -6.25 -17.80
N TYR A 293 2.32 -6.57 -17.11
CA TYR A 293 3.65 -6.68 -17.68
C TYR A 293 3.88 -8.10 -18.18
N THR A 294 4.35 -8.25 -19.41
CA THR A 294 4.76 -9.53 -19.99
C THR A 294 6.28 -9.52 -20.11
N LEU A 295 6.94 -10.38 -19.34
CA LEU A 295 8.39 -10.55 -19.34
C LEU A 295 8.72 -11.74 -20.22
N GLN A 296 9.56 -11.48 -21.24
CA GLN A 296 10.00 -12.49 -22.17
C GLN A 296 11.50 -12.72 -22.01
N GLY A 297 11.85 -13.82 -21.33
CA GLY A 297 13.17 -14.42 -21.41
C GLY A 297 13.41 -14.99 -22.81
N THR A 298 14.64 -14.90 -23.31
CA THR A 298 14.98 -15.33 -24.68
C THR A 298 14.79 -16.85 -24.87
N GLY A 299 13.59 -17.30 -25.25
CA GLY A 299 13.30 -18.66 -25.68
C GLY A 299 12.48 -19.56 -24.74
N CYS A 300 11.97 -19.02 -23.62
CA CYS A 300 11.20 -19.77 -22.60
C CYS A 300 9.77 -19.20 -22.47
N ALA A 301 8.97 -19.77 -21.55
CA ALA A 301 7.64 -19.27 -21.24
C ALA A 301 7.67 -17.78 -20.83
N ASN A 302 6.65 -17.03 -21.21
CA ASN A 302 6.51 -15.65 -20.78
C ASN A 302 5.94 -15.64 -19.35
N THR A 303 6.46 -14.77 -18.50
CA THR A 303 5.84 -14.48 -17.19
C THR A 303 4.96 -13.25 -17.31
N GLU A 304 3.72 -13.35 -16.85
CA GLU A 304 2.82 -12.21 -16.72
C GLU A 304 2.75 -11.74 -15.26
N ILE A 305 3.02 -10.46 -15.04
CA ILE A 305 2.92 -9.81 -13.75
C ILE A 305 1.80 -8.79 -13.84
N THR A 306 0.80 -8.90 -12.97
CA THR A 306 -0.36 -8.02 -13.00
C THR A 306 -0.39 -7.10 -11.79
N ARG A 307 -0.82 -5.86 -11.98
CA ARG A 307 -1.17 -4.93 -10.92
C ARG A 307 -2.58 -4.42 -11.14
N GLU A 308 -3.39 -4.54 -10.09
CA GLU A 308 -4.70 -3.89 -10.07
C GLU A 308 -4.53 -2.40 -9.76
N ILE A 309 -5.17 -1.55 -10.56
CA ILE A 309 -5.13 -0.09 -10.45
C ILE A 309 -6.56 0.38 -10.29
N GLN A 310 -6.82 1.11 -9.21
CA GLN A 310 -8.09 1.79 -9.07
C GLN A 310 -8.07 3.04 -9.96
N VAL A 311 -9.13 3.26 -10.75
CA VAL A 311 -9.26 4.41 -11.66
C VAL A 311 -10.48 5.24 -11.24
N GLY A 312 -10.35 6.56 -11.22
CA GLY A 312 -11.46 7.44 -10.87
C GLY A 312 -11.16 8.91 -11.14
N PRO A 313 -12.18 9.78 -11.09
CA PRO A 313 -11.96 11.21 -11.21
C PRO A 313 -11.21 11.77 -10.00
N GLU A 314 -10.29 12.70 -10.25
CA GLU A 314 -9.85 13.63 -9.21
C GLU A 314 -11.03 14.57 -8.92
N TYR A 315 -11.48 14.60 -7.67
CA TYR A 315 -12.51 15.54 -7.30
C TYR A 315 -11.89 16.84 -6.80
N PRO A 316 -12.31 17.99 -7.33
CA PRO A 316 -11.84 19.27 -6.82
C PRO A 316 -12.26 19.47 -5.37
N ASP A 317 -11.39 20.11 -4.57
CA ASP A 317 -11.74 20.60 -3.24
C ASP A 317 -13.08 21.36 -3.30
N PHE A 318 -13.95 21.12 -2.31
CA PHE A 318 -15.28 21.74 -2.25
C PHE A 318 -15.33 22.75 -1.11
N ASP A 319 -16.00 23.88 -1.38
CA ASP A 319 -16.31 24.88 -0.36
C ASP A 319 -17.44 24.40 0.57
N PHE A 320 -17.76 25.15 1.62
CA PHE A 320 -18.93 24.90 2.45
C PHE A 320 -20.05 25.89 2.09
N TYR A 321 -21.29 25.42 1.91
CA TYR A 321 -22.43 26.24 1.44
C TYR A 321 -22.73 27.41 2.38
N GLN A 322 -22.53 27.18 3.68
CA GLN A 322 -22.72 28.14 4.75
C GLN A 322 -21.74 27.82 5.87
N TYR A 323 -20.91 28.80 6.20
CA TYR A 323 -20.30 28.90 7.51
C TYR A 323 -20.56 30.31 8.04
N PRO A 324 -20.97 30.47 9.31
CA PRO A 324 -21.08 31.79 9.88
C PRO A 324 -19.67 32.40 9.96
N THR A 325 -19.52 33.60 9.43
CA THR A 325 -18.25 34.37 9.42
C THR A 325 -17.77 34.76 10.83
N CYS A 326 -18.57 34.48 11.86
CA CYS A 326 -18.23 34.61 13.29
C CYS A 326 -19.12 33.67 14.12
N VAL A 327 -18.57 33.10 15.21
CA VAL A 327 -19.29 32.15 16.08
C VAL A 327 -19.01 32.43 17.55
N SER A 328 -20.05 32.57 18.37
CA SER A 328 -19.90 32.87 19.80
C SER A 328 -19.33 31.65 20.56
N PRO A 329 -18.58 31.87 21.67
CA PRO A 329 -18.14 30.77 22.53
C PRO A 329 -19.31 29.89 22.96
N ASN A 330 -19.15 28.58 22.81
CA ASN A 330 -20.13 27.53 23.08
C ASN A 330 -21.40 27.57 22.20
N GLN A 331 -21.37 28.27 21.07
CA GLN A 331 -22.46 28.24 20.11
C GLN A 331 -22.50 26.89 19.40
N VAL A 332 -23.71 26.43 19.06
CA VAL A 332 -23.92 25.29 18.17
C VAL A 332 -24.06 25.80 16.74
N VAL A 333 -23.31 25.21 15.82
CA VAL A 333 -23.32 25.59 14.40
C VAL A 333 -23.40 24.35 13.52
N THR A 334 -24.24 24.45 12.49
CA THR A 334 -24.32 23.45 11.43
C THR A 334 -23.33 23.81 10.33
N VAL A 335 -22.44 22.89 9.99
CA VAL A 335 -21.51 22.99 8.86
C VAL A 335 -22.02 22.07 7.76
N VAL A 336 -22.16 22.58 6.55
CA VAL A 336 -22.71 21.84 5.39
C VAL A 336 -21.70 21.80 4.26
N ALA A 337 -21.33 20.59 3.85
CA ALA A 337 -20.47 20.35 2.69
C ALA A 337 -21.18 20.81 1.39
N ASN A 338 -20.55 21.66 0.56
CA ASN A 338 -21.07 22.06 -0.76
C ASN A 338 -20.78 20.99 -1.83
N ILE A 339 -21.06 19.74 -1.47
CA ILE A 339 -20.96 18.61 -2.37
C ILE A 339 -21.99 17.56 -1.94
N THR A 340 -22.60 16.90 -2.91
CA THR A 340 -23.55 15.82 -2.66
C THR A 340 -22.85 14.49 -2.92
N GLN A 341 -22.42 13.82 -1.86
CA GLN A 341 -21.86 12.46 -1.85
C GLN A 341 -22.62 11.55 -0.87
N VAL A 342 -22.27 10.26 -0.86
CA VAL A 342 -22.88 9.24 0.01
C VAL A 342 -22.22 9.12 1.39
N ASP A 343 -20.90 9.29 1.51
CA ASP A 343 -20.18 9.16 2.78
C ASP A 343 -19.36 10.42 3.11
N TYR A 344 -19.40 10.83 4.38
CA TYR A 344 -18.72 12.02 4.90
C TYR A 344 -17.98 11.68 6.19
N ASP A 345 -16.68 11.89 6.22
CA ASP A 345 -15.85 11.77 7.42
C ASP A 345 -15.45 13.17 7.91
N TRP A 346 -15.99 13.54 9.05
CA TRP A 346 -15.78 14.85 9.65
C TRP A 346 -14.80 14.78 10.82
N THR A 347 -13.82 15.67 10.82
CA THR A 347 -12.89 15.90 11.94
C THR A 347 -12.96 17.36 12.37
N VAL A 348 -13.13 17.60 13.68
CA VAL A 348 -13.16 18.95 14.26
C VAL A 348 -12.07 19.08 15.32
N ASN A 349 -11.13 20.00 15.13
CA ASN A 349 -10.18 20.41 16.17
C ASN A 349 -10.65 21.71 16.82
N GLY A 350 -10.51 21.83 18.14
CA GLY A 350 -10.91 23.02 18.90
C GLY A 350 -12.41 23.11 19.24
N GLY A 351 -13.21 22.16 18.75
CA GLY A 351 -14.65 22.03 19.04
C GLY A 351 -15.06 20.57 19.17
N THR A 352 -16.38 20.31 19.29
CA THR A 352 -16.92 18.95 19.38
C THR A 352 -18.08 18.75 18.43
N ILE A 353 -18.09 17.65 17.68
CA ILE A 353 -19.24 17.20 16.87
C ILE A 353 -20.35 16.74 17.82
N LEU A 354 -21.56 17.27 17.64
CA LEU A 354 -22.76 16.90 18.41
C LEU A 354 -23.64 15.91 17.66
N SER A 355 -23.79 16.08 16.34
CA SER A 355 -24.63 15.25 15.47
C SER A 355 -24.20 15.34 14.00
N GLY A 356 -24.65 14.39 13.17
CA GLY A 356 -24.49 14.45 11.72
C GLY A 356 -23.22 13.81 11.15
N GLN A 357 -22.42 13.11 11.96
CA GLN A 357 -21.29 12.33 11.45
C GLN A 357 -21.77 11.31 10.40
N GLY A 358 -21.05 11.17 9.29
CA GLY A 358 -21.48 10.34 8.16
C GLY A 358 -22.52 10.98 7.25
N THR A 359 -22.89 12.25 7.44
CA THR A 359 -23.90 12.95 6.63
C THR A 359 -23.37 14.24 6.02
N GLN A 360 -24.10 14.82 5.06
CA GLN A 360 -23.73 16.07 4.36
C GLN A 360 -23.54 17.29 5.28
N SER A 361 -24.04 17.21 6.53
CA SER A 361 -23.91 18.28 7.49
C SER A 361 -23.67 17.76 8.89
N ILE A 362 -22.80 18.43 9.63
CA ILE A 362 -22.60 18.20 11.07
C ILE A 362 -23.07 19.39 11.89
N ASP A 363 -23.57 19.13 13.09
CA ASP A 363 -23.70 20.16 14.13
C ASP A 363 -22.48 20.07 15.05
N ILE A 364 -21.81 21.19 15.28
CA ILE A 364 -20.65 21.29 16.14
C ILE A 364 -20.89 22.29 17.26
N ASN A 365 -20.26 22.06 18.40
CA ASN A 365 -20.10 23.06 19.45
C ASN A 365 -18.71 23.72 19.32
N VAL A 366 -18.68 25.03 19.21
CA VAL A 366 -17.49 25.83 18.84
C VAL A 366 -16.57 26.13 20.05
N GLY A 367 -16.63 25.36 21.13
CA GLY A 367 -15.71 25.49 22.28
C GLY A 367 -15.72 26.88 22.95
N SER A 368 -14.81 27.12 23.91
CA SER A 368 -14.77 28.41 24.66
C SER A 368 -13.66 29.37 24.23
N SER A 369 -12.61 28.89 23.56
CA SER A 369 -11.49 29.70 23.05
C SER A 369 -10.58 28.90 22.11
N GLY A 370 -9.98 29.54 21.09
CA GLY A 370 -8.98 28.95 20.20
C GLY A 370 -9.45 28.80 18.74
N TYR A 371 -8.56 28.43 17.83
CA TYR A 371 -8.90 28.16 16.43
C TYR A 371 -9.70 26.86 16.33
N ILE A 372 -10.76 26.86 15.51
CA ILE A 372 -11.47 25.64 15.16
C ILE A 372 -11.19 25.30 13.71
N SER A 373 -10.73 24.07 13.46
CA SER A 373 -10.61 23.56 12.10
C SER A 373 -11.60 22.42 11.93
N VAL A 374 -12.51 22.57 10.97
CA VAL A 374 -13.42 21.50 10.53
C VAL A 374 -12.88 20.98 9.21
N HIS A 375 -12.56 19.70 9.20
CA HIS A 375 -12.17 18.96 8.01
C HIS A 375 -13.32 18.02 7.67
N CYS A 376 -13.68 17.98 6.39
CA CYS A 376 -14.60 17.02 5.83
C CYS A 376 -13.92 16.32 4.67
N ASN A 377 -13.60 15.05 4.87
CA ASN A 377 -13.27 14.17 3.76
C ASN A 377 -14.60 13.61 3.28
N VAL A 378 -14.93 13.78 2.00
CA VAL A 378 -16.07 13.07 1.43
C VAL A 378 -15.55 11.95 0.57
N SER A 379 -16.18 10.79 0.68
CA SER A 379 -15.90 9.65 -0.17
C SER A 379 -17.19 9.25 -0.87
N ASN A 380 -17.09 8.90 -2.14
CA ASN A 380 -18.00 7.92 -2.68
C ASN A 380 -17.39 6.54 -2.40
N GLY A 381 -18.21 5.57 -2.04
CA GLY A 381 -17.84 4.19 -2.32
C GLY A 381 -17.54 3.99 -3.82
N PRO A 382 -17.29 2.76 -4.23
CA PRO A 382 -15.95 2.28 -4.62
C PRO A 382 -15.25 3.14 -5.71
N ASP A 383 -14.79 4.35 -5.40
CA ASP A 383 -14.02 5.17 -6.35
C ASP A 383 -12.56 5.35 -5.87
N ALA A 384 -11.63 5.30 -6.84
CA ALA A 384 -10.20 5.07 -6.64
C ALA A 384 -9.39 6.16 -5.94
N CYS A 385 -9.64 7.41 -6.29
CA CYS A 385 -8.84 8.54 -5.83
C CYS A 385 -9.41 9.08 -4.54
N GLU A 386 -8.55 9.54 -3.60
CA GLU A 386 -9.01 10.21 -2.39
C GLU A 386 -10.11 11.20 -2.76
N GLY A 387 -11.28 11.02 -2.15
CA GLY A 387 -12.42 11.83 -2.48
C GLY A 387 -12.16 13.31 -2.15
N PRO A 388 -13.00 14.21 -2.67
CA PRO A 388 -12.78 15.64 -2.55
C PRO A 388 -12.62 16.01 -1.07
N ARG A 389 -11.65 16.87 -0.75
CA ARG A 389 -11.42 17.35 0.61
C ARG A 389 -11.99 18.75 0.75
N GLY A 390 -12.78 18.96 1.80
CA GLY A 390 -13.23 20.28 2.21
C GLY A 390 -12.57 20.61 3.53
N THR A 391 -11.75 21.65 3.58
CA THR A 391 -11.22 22.19 4.85
C THR A 391 -11.82 23.56 5.10
N VAL A 392 -12.49 23.75 6.24
CA VAL A 392 -12.93 25.06 6.71
C VAL A 392 -12.38 25.35 8.09
N SER A 393 -11.67 26.46 8.21
CA SER A 393 -11.26 26.99 9.51
C SER A 393 -12.32 27.97 10.01
N LEU A 394 -12.88 27.70 11.18
CA LEU A 394 -13.83 28.56 11.88
C LEU A 394 -13.13 29.28 13.04
N TYR A 395 -13.42 30.57 13.17
CA TYR A 395 -12.88 31.41 14.23
C TYR A 395 -13.99 31.72 15.25
N PRO A 396 -13.98 31.12 16.45
CA PRO A 396 -14.88 31.55 17.51
C PRO A 396 -14.51 32.97 17.94
N MET A 397 -15.39 33.90 17.64
CA MET A 397 -15.33 35.29 18.09
C MET A 397 -16.72 35.67 18.59
N ALA A 398 -16.80 36.46 19.67
CA ALA A 398 -18.09 37.00 20.12
C ALA A 398 -18.80 37.71 18.97
N CYS A 399 -19.92 37.15 18.51
CA CYS A 399 -20.71 37.71 17.42
C CYS A 399 -21.42 38.97 17.92
N PHE A 400 -20.88 40.15 17.60
CA PHE A 400 -21.68 41.36 17.53
C PHE A 400 -21.73 41.78 16.07
N GLY A 401 -22.87 41.48 15.45
CA GLY A 401 -23.07 41.69 14.03
C GLY A 401 -23.11 43.16 13.61
N ILE A 402 -23.28 43.29 12.30
CA ILE A 402 -23.44 44.48 11.46
C ILE A 402 -22.12 44.85 10.79
N GLU A 403 -22.14 44.92 9.45
CA GLU A 403 -21.24 45.76 8.67
C GLU A 403 -21.29 47.16 9.29
N ASP A 404 -20.46 47.38 10.29
CA ASP A 404 -20.34 48.70 10.87
C ASP A 404 -19.53 49.51 9.87
N ASN A 405 -20.18 50.49 9.23
CA ASN A 405 -19.50 51.50 8.41
C ASN A 405 -18.49 52.33 9.21
N SER A 406 -18.25 51.97 10.48
CA SER A 406 -17.08 52.35 11.27
C SER A 406 -15.74 52.26 10.57
N VAL A 407 -15.55 51.46 9.51
CA VAL A 407 -14.32 51.51 8.70
C VAL A 407 -14.61 51.52 7.21
N THR A 408 -14.04 52.52 6.54
CA THR A 408 -14.03 52.63 5.07
C THR A 408 -12.72 52.09 4.51
N ALA A 409 -12.81 51.24 3.49
CA ALA A 409 -11.67 50.76 2.71
C ALA A 409 -11.63 51.47 1.35
N TYR A 410 -10.56 52.20 1.07
CA TYR A 410 -10.41 52.94 -0.19
C TYR A 410 -8.96 53.03 -0.68
N PRO A 411 -8.74 53.10 -2.00
CA PRO A 411 -9.71 52.78 -3.05
C PRO A 411 -10.12 51.30 -2.95
N ASN A 412 -11.33 50.98 -3.41
CA ASN A 412 -11.80 49.60 -3.51
C ASN A 412 -12.74 49.53 -4.74
N PRO A 413 -12.27 49.04 -5.90
CA PRO A 413 -11.05 48.23 -6.09
C PRO A 413 -9.71 48.98 -5.88
N VAL A 414 -8.66 48.26 -5.50
CA VAL A 414 -7.30 48.76 -5.21
C VAL A 414 -6.26 48.11 -6.14
N ASN A 415 -5.20 48.84 -6.50
CA ASN A 415 -4.05 48.27 -7.23
C ASN A 415 -2.87 48.04 -6.28
N ASP A 416 -2.36 49.12 -5.68
CA ASP A 416 -1.11 49.07 -4.90
C ASP A 416 -1.33 49.31 -3.41
N ILE A 417 -2.02 50.39 -3.05
CA ILE A 417 -2.12 50.87 -1.67
C ILE A 417 -3.58 50.95 -1.24
N LEU A 418 -3.93 50.17 -0.22
CA LEU A 418 -5.23 50.18 0.43
C LEU A 418 -5.18 51.01 1.71
N HIS A 419 -6.14 51.91 1.89
CA HIS A 419 -6.36 52.62 3.14
C HIS A 419 -7.57 52.06 3.86
N LEU A 420 -7.41 51.81 5.15
CA LEU A 420 -8.50 51.55 6.07
C LEU A 420 -8.61 52.74 7.02
N ARG A 421 -9.78 53.39 7.03
CA ARG A 421 -10.04 54.54 7.87
C ARG A 421 -11.20 54.27 8.81
N SER A 422 -10.97 54.43 10.12
CA SER A 422 -12.02 54.47 11.12
C SER A 422 -12.87 55.74 10.94
N GLU A 423 -14.17 55.56 10.79
CA GLU A 423 -15.22 56.59 10.80
C GLU A 423 -15.74 56.86 12.23
N THR A 424 -15.14 56.22 13.23
CA THR A 424 -15.43 56.44 14.66
C THR A 424 -14.26 57.16 15.34
N GLU A 425 -14.43 57.59 16.60
CA GLU A 425 -13.33 58.13 17.41
C GLU A 425 -12.36 57.04 17.93
N GLU A 426 -12.63 55.77 17.65
CA GLU A 426 -11.81 54.65 18.07
C GLU A 426 -10.77 54.27 17.00
N ASN A 427 -9.56 53.94 17.46
CA ASN A 427 -8.50 53.41 16.59
C ASN A 427 -8.83 51.99 16.13
N ILE A 428 -8.38 51.66 14.92
CA ILE A 428 -8.20 50.28 14.50
C ILE A 428 -7.00 49.73 15.26
N LYS A 429 -7.21 48.67 16.05
CA LYS A 429 -6.23 48.08 16.97
C LYS A 429 -5.93 46.63 16.66
N GLY A 430 -4.78 46.18 17.15
CA GLY A 430 -4.38 44.77 17.11
C GLY A 430 -3.76 44.38 15.78
N GLU A 431 -3.88 43.10 15.43
CA GLU A 431 -3.36 42.57 14.18
C GLU A 431 -4.46 42.57 13.10
N ILE A 432 -4.19 43.25 12.00
CA ILE A 432 -4.98 43.19 10.77
C ILE A 432 -4.52 41.99 9.95
N LEU A 433 -5.45 41.16 9.51
CA LEU A 433 -5.17 39.98 8.67
C LEU A 433 -5.79 40.18 7.28
N VAL A 434 -4.98 40.06 6.24
CA VAL A 434 -5.42 40.05 4.83
C VAL A 434 -5.41 38.61 4.33
N MET A 435 -6.59 38.09 4.03
CA MET A 435 -6.80 36.72 3.59
C MET A 435 -7.35 36.73 2.16
N ASP A 436 -6.92 35.79 1.33
CA ASP A 436 -7.50 35.60 -0.01
C ASP A 436 -8.87 34.93 0.04
N SER A 437 -9.48 34.70 -1.13
CA SER A 437 -10.77 34.02 -1.24
C SER A 437 -10.78 32.57 -0.74
N GLN A 438 -9.60 31.98 -0.51
CA GLN A 438 -9.42 30.64 0.05
C GLN A 438 -9.10 30.69 1.56
N ASN A 439 -9.25 31.85 2.21
CA ASN A 439 -8.91 32.09 3.62
C ASN A 439 -7.43 31.82 3.98
N THR A 440 -6.52 31.85 2.99
CA THR A 440 -5.09 31.76 3.25
C THR A 440 -4.58 33.12 3.70
N LEU A 441 -3.91 33.18 4.86
CA LEU A 441 -3.27 34.40 5.34
C LEU A 441 -2.17 34.83 4.35
N ARG A 442 -2.34 36.00 3.74
CA ARG A 442 -1.35 36.56 2.81
C ARG A 442 -0.50 37.66 3.45
N LYS A 443 -1.08 38.43 4.37
CA LYS A 443 -0.39 39.52 5.05
C LYS A 443 -0.99 39.76 6.43
N SER A 444 -0.16 40.05 7.42
CA SER A 444 -0.60 40.52 8.74
C SER A 444 0.14 41.78 9.16
N ILE A 445 -0.54 42.69 9.85
CA ILE A 445 0.00 43.99 10.24
C ILE A 445 -0.51 44.37 11.62
N SER A 446 0.39 44.65 12.56
CA SER A 446 0.02 45.21 13.87
C SER A 446 -0.21 46.72 13.78
N VAL A 447 -1.34 47.19 14.30
CA VAL A 447 -1.78 48.58 14.22
C VAL A 447 -2.39 49.08 15.54
N ASP A 448 -2.31 50.39 15.74
CA ASP A 448 -3.13 51.14 16.70
C ASP A 448 -3.28 52.57 16.14
N SER A 449 -4.18 52.74 15.18
CA SER A 449 -4.35 54.00 14.43
C SER A 449 -5.77 54.17 13.89
N CYS A 450 -6.24 55.41 13.78
CA CYS A 450 -7.49 55.75 13.09
C CYS A 450 -7.41 55.53 11.56
N GLU A 451 -6.21 55.56 10.99
CA GLU A 451 -6.00 55.34 9.56
C GLU A 451 -4.79 54.43 9.37
N VAL A 452 -4.98 53.37 8.59
CA VAL A 452 -3.98 52.34 8.32
C VAL A 452 -3.77 52.26 6.82
N THR A 453 -2.51 52.23 6.41
CA THR A 453 -2.11 52.03 5.02
C THR A 453 -1.52 50.64 4.87
N ILE A 454 -2.03 49.89 3.90
CA ILE A 454 -1.64 48.52 3.60
C ILE A 454 -1.14 48.49 2.16
N ASP A 455 0.14 48.16 1.98
CA ASP A 455 0.69 47.85 0.66
C ASP A 455 0.21 46.44 0.25
N VAL A 456 -0.51 46.37 -0.86
CA VAL A 456 -1.06 45.13 -1.44
C VAL A 456 -0.51 44.85 -2.83
N SER A 457 0.51 45.60 -3.28
CA SER A 457 1.12 45.46 -4.61
C SER A 457 1.81 44.11 -4.85
N ASP A 458 2.12 43.38 -3.79
CA ASP A 458 2.68 42.03 -3.79
C ASP A 458 1.63 40.91 -3.89
N LEU A 459 0.33 41.26 -3.81
CA LEU A 459 -0.77 40.30 -3.85
C LEU A 459 -1.30 40.14 -5.27
N GLN A 460 -1.70 38.91 -5.62
CA GLN A 460 -2.30 38.64 -6.94
C GLN A 460 -3.68 39.30 -7.06
N PRO A 461 -4.09 39.74 -8.26
CA PRO A 461 -5.44 40.24 -8.50
C PRO A 461 -6.51 39.26 -8.02
N GLY A 462 -7.53 39.74 -7.32
CA GLY A 462 -8.50 38.85 -6.68
C GLY A 462 -9.36 39.52 -5.61
N ILE A 463 -10.21 38.71 -4.97
CA ILE A 463 -11.04 39.12 -3.84
C ILE A 463 -10.34 38.72 -2.54
N TYR A 464 -10.27 39.67 -1.61
CA TYR A 464 -9.66 39.47 -0.31
C TYR A 464 -10.59 39.94 0.81
N HIS A 465 -10.35 39.41 2.00
CA HIS A 465 -11.00 39.80 3.23
C HIS A 465 -9.96 40.36 4.18
N VAL A 466 -10.23 41.55 4.72
CA VAL A 466 -9.39 42.20 5.72
C VAL A 466 -10.09 42.16 7.06
N THR A 467 -9.52 41.43 8.00
CA THR A 467 -10.00 41.33 9.39
C THR A 467 -9.25 42.32 10.26
N TYR A 468 -9.95 43.09 11.08
CA TYR A 468 -9.38 44.11 11.98
C TYR A 468 -10.21 44.24 13.25
N SER A 469 -9.73 45.00 14.25
CA SER A 469 -10.53 45.31 15.45
C SER A 469 -10.64 46.81 15.71
N ILE A 470 -11.80 47.24 16.24
CA ILE A 470 -12.06 48.59 16.75
C ILE A 470 -12.62 48.42 18.18
N GLY A 471 -11.99 49.06 19.16
CA GLY A 471 -12.30 48.82 20.56
C GLY A 471 -12.07 47.34 20.92
N ASP A 472 -13.09 46.68 21.47
CA ASP A 472 -13.10 45.24 21.76
C ASP A 472 -13.82 44.40 20.68
N ARG A 473 -14.11 44.99 19.51
CA ARG A 473 -14.90 44.37 18.44
C ARG A 473 -14.05 44.03 17.23
N TYR A 474 -14.15 42.81 16.75
CA TYR A 474 -13.53 42.37 15.49
C TYR A 474 -14.52 42.54 14.33
N GLN A 475 -13.99 42.94 13.17
CA GLN A 475 -14.74 43.30 11.97
C GLN A 475 -14.03 42.79 10.71
N VAL A 476 -14.77 42.63 9.62
CA VAL A 476 -14.24 42.18 8.32
C VAL A 476 -14.65 43.14 7.22
N LYS A 477 -13.73 43.50 6.32
CA LYS A 477 -14.01 44.28 5.10
C LYS A 477 -13.60 43.49 3.86
N LYS A 478 -14.50 43.41 2.88
CA LYS A 478 -14.19 42.84 1.57
C LYS A 478 -13.49 43.88 0.69
N ILE A 479 -12.40 43.47 0.05
CA ILE A 479 -11.66 44.30 -0.92
C ILE A 479 -11.47 43.53 -2.23
N LYS A 480 -11.32 44.27 -3.33
CA LYS A 480 -10.94 43.74 -4.64
C LYS A 480 -9.60 44.34 -5.05
N ILE A 481 -8.64 43.49 -5.37
CA ILE A 481 -7.34 43.87 -5.96
C ILE A 481 -7.42 43.66 -7.48
N GLU A 482 -7.02 44.66 -8.27
CA GLU A 482 -7.04 44.63 -9.75
C GLU A 482 -5.67 44.44 -10.40
#